data_AF-A0A2K3L104-F1
#
_entry.id   AF-A0A2K3L104-F1
#
_cell.length_a   1.000
_cell.length_b   1.000
_cell.length_c   1.000
_cell.angle_alpha   90.00
_cell.angle_beta   90.00
_cell.angle_gamma   90.00
#
_symmetry.space_group_name_H-M   'P 1'
#
loop_
_entity.id
_entity.type
_entity.pdbx_description
1 polymer ?
#
loop_
_entity_poly.entity_id
_entity_poly.type
_entity_poly.pdbx_seq_one_letter_code
_entity_poly.pdbx_strand_id
1 'polypeptide(L)'
;LTRAYFAFLEVLFNSHISFILSLDTNTFMHIVGSLESGLKGLDTNISSQCASAVDNLAGFYFNNITMGEAPNLPAAVNLARHIAECPTLFPEVLKTLFEILLFEDCGNQWSLSRPMLSLILINEKTFSDLKAQILSSQPMDHHQRLSLCFDKLMADVTLSLDSKNRDKFTQNLTIFRHDFRAK
;
A
#
# COMPACT_ATOMS: atom_id res chain seq x y z
N LEU A 1 -19.76 15.36 5.28
CA LEU A 1 -18.98 14.92 6.47
C LEU A 1 -17.83 13.98 6.09
N THR A 2 -18.09 12.91 5.33
CA THR A 2 -17.07 11.91 4.92
C THR A 2 -15.82 12.48 4.25
N ARG A 3 -15.97 13.39 3.27
CA ARG A 3 -14.80 14.04 2.62
C ARG A 3 -13.92 14.84 3.58
N ALA A 4 -14.55 15.56 4.51
CA ALA A 4 -13.82 16.34 5.51
C ALA A 4 -13.06 15.43 6.49
N TYR A 5 -13.65 14.28 6.84
CA TYR A 5 -13.01 13.26 7.67
C TYR A 5 -11.73 12.72 7.01
N PHE A 6 -11.79 12.27 5.76
CA PHE A 6 -10.61 11.72 5.08
C PHE A 6 -9.56 12.77 4.73
N ALA A 7 -9.97 13.99 4.40
CA ALA A 7 -9.04 15.12 4.26
C ALA A 7 -8.30 15.39 5.59
N PHE A 8 -8.99 15.33 6.72
CA PHE A 8 -8.37 15.50 8.03
C PHE A 8 -7.40 14.36 8.35
N LEU A 9 -7.78 13.11 8.09
CA LEU A 9 -6.87 11.97 8.27
C LEU A 9 -5.63 12.08 7.40
N GLU A 10 -5.75 12.46 6.14
CA GLU A 10 -4.60 12.68 5.26
C GLU A 10 -3.59 13.66 5.89
N VAL A 11 -4.09 14.80 6.40
CA VAL A 11 -3.25 15.79 7.10
C VAL A 11 -2.59 15.20 8.34
N LEU A 12 -3.33 14.42 9.14
CA LEU A 12 -2.76 13.78 10.34
C LEU A 12 -1.65 12.79 10.00
N PHE A 13 -1.83 11.94 8.99
CA PHE A 13 -0.81 10.99 8.57
C PHE A 13 0.39 11.66 7.90
N ASN A 14 0.19 12.79 7.21
CA ASN A 14 1.27 13.48 6.54
C ASN A 14 2.10 14.36 7.49
N SER A 15 1.47 15.08 8.41
CA SER A 15 2.12 16.12 9.23
C SER A 15 2.15 15.82 10.73
N HIS A 16 1.30 14.91 11.22
CA HIS A 16 1.14 14.63 12.65
C HIS A 16 1.16 13.13 12.96
N ILE A 17 1.90 12.34 12.17
CA ILE A 17 1.88 10.88 12.27
C ILE A 17 2.28 10.38 13.67
N SER A 18 3.20 11.07 14.34
CA SER A 18 3.59 10.74 15.73
C SER A 18 2.42 10.77 16.70
N PHE A 19 1.43 11.65 16.49
CA PHE A 19 0.22 11.67 17.31
C PHE A 19 -0.64 10.43 17.04
N ILE A 20 -0.89 10.09 15.77
CA ILE A 20 -1.64 8.89 15.39
C ILE A 20 -0.99 7.62 15.97
N LEU A 21 0.34 7.53 15.88
CA LEU A 21 1.11 6.41 16.40
C LEU A 21 1.22 6.40 17.94
N SER A 22 0.82 7.47 18.63
CA SER A 22 0.80 7.49 20.11
C SER A 22 -0.51 6.94 20.70
N LEU A 23 -1.51 6.69 19.86
CA LEU A 23 -2.81 6.17 20.27
C LEU A 23 -2.69 4.71 20.73
N ASP A 24 -3.70 4.22 21.46
CA ASP A 24 -3.81 2.79 21.73
C ASP A 24 -4.08 2.01 20.43
N THR A 25 -3.75 0.72 20.42
CA THR A 25 -3.83 -0.09 19.19
C THR A 25 -5.24 -0.17 18.64
N ASN A 26 -6.28 -0.26 19.47
CA ASN A 26 -7.63 -0.38 18.95
C ASN A 26 -8.03 0.90 18.20
N THR A 27 -7.75 2.07 18.78
CA THR A 27 -8.00 3.35 18.10
C THR A 27 -7.19 3.48 16.82
N PHE A 28 -5.88 3.18 16.85
CA PHE A 28 -5.03 3.19 15.66
C PHE A 28 -5.59 2.27 14.56
N MET A 29 -5.94 1.03 14.90
CA MET A 29 -6.47 0.04 13.96
C MET A 29 -7.83 0.45 13.40
N HIS A 30 -8.70 1.07 14.19
CA HIS A 30 -9.96 1.64 13.69
C HIS A 30 -9.71 2.76 12.67
N ILE A 31 -8.73 3.63 12.91
CA ILE A 31 -8.35 4.68 11.96
C ILE A 31 -7.81 4.06 10.67
N VAL A 32 -6.86 3.12 10.73
CA VAL A 32 -6.29 2.51 9.53
C VAL A 32 -7.34 1.67 8.77
N GLY A 33 -8.20 0.93 9.47
CA GLY A 33 -9.31 0.20 8.85
C GLY A 33 -10.32 1.12 8.15
N SER A 34 -10.52 2.34 8.67
CA SER A 34 -11.32 3.36 7.96
C SER A 34 -10.66 3.83 6.67
N LEU A 35 -9.32 3.96 6.65
CA LEU A 35 -8.55 4.30 5.43
C LEU A 35 -8.70 3.19 4.39
N GLU A 36 -8.54 1.93 4.79
CA GLU A 36 -8.74 0.77 3.91
C GLU A 36 -10.16 0.73 3.33
N SER A 37 -11.17 1.00 4.15
CA SER A 37 -12.56 1.11 3.69
C SER A 37 -12.75 2.27 2.72
N GLY A 38 -12.07 3.39 2.94
CA GLY A 38 -12.09 4.54 2.03
C GLY A 38 -11.37 4.30 0.70
N LEU A 39 -10.36 3.42 0.65
CA LEU A 39 -9.72 2.98 -0.59
C LEU A 39 -10.71 2.28 -1.52
N LYS A 40 -11.57 1.42 -0.96
CA LYS A 40 -12.64 0.67 -1.65
C LYS A 40 -13.87 1.54 -2.01
N GLY A 41 -13.85 2.82 -1.64
CA GLY A 41 -14.95 3.74 -1.89
C GLY A 41 -15.02 4.21 -3.36
N LEU A 42 -16.24 4.52 -3.83
CA LEU A 42 -16.48 5.01 -5.20
C LEU A 42 -15.95 6.44 -5.46
N ASP A 43 -15.67 7.21 -4.40
CA ASP A 43 -15.19 8.59 -4.52
C ASP A 43 -13.66 8.60 -4.67
N THR A 44 -13.19 8.89 -5.89
CA THR A 44 -11.76 8.89 -6.25
C THR A 44 -10.93 9.92 -5.47
N ASN A 45 -11.55 11.00 -4.99
CA ASN A 45 -10.87 11.96 -4.12
C ASN A 45 -10.62 11.34 -2.75
N ILE A 46 -11.64 10.70 -2.15
CA ILE A 46 -11.50 9.98 -0.88
C ILE A 46 -10.45 8.87 -1.00
N SER A 47 -10.55 8.05 -2.06
CA SER A 47 -9.59 6.96 -2.30
C SER A 47 -8.15 7.49 -2.43
N SER A 48 -7.95 8.64 -3.09
CA SER A 48 -6.63 9.29 -3.18
C SER A 48 -6.11 9.79 -1.83
N GLN A 49 -6.97 10.37 -0.98
CA GLN A 49 -6.63 10.81 0.37
C GLN A 49 -6.24 9.62 1.26
N CYS A 50 -6.99 8.51 1.17
CA CYS A 50 -6.65 7.28 1.87
C CYS A 50 -5.31 6.71 1.39
N ALA A 51 -5.09 6.67 0.08
CA ALA A 51 -3.84 6.18 -0.51
C ALA A 51 -2.63 6.99 -0.04
N SER A 52 -2.78 8.32 0.03
CA SER A 52 -1.79 9.25 0.58
C SER A 52 -1.51 8.95 2.06
N ALA A 53 -2.55 8.83 2.89
CA ALA A 53 -2.39 8.50 4.31
C ALA A 53 -1.68 7.14 4.54
N VAL A 54 -2.08 6.12 3.78
CA VAL A 54 -1.46 4.79 3.82
C VAL A 54 -0.01 4.83 3.36
N ASP A 55 0.33 5.58 2.31
CA ASP A 55 1.71 5.73 1.84
C ASP A 55 2.60 6.42 2.88
N ASN A 56 2.08 7.44 3.58
CA ASN A 56 2.81 8.07 4.68
C ASN A 56 3.07 7.09 5.83
N LEU A 57 2.07 6.26 6.19
CA LEU A 57 2.23 5.22 7.21
C LEU A 57 3.27 4.17 6.82
N ALA A 58 3.13 3.61 5.62
CA ALA A 58 4.04 2.59 5.09
C ALA A 58 5.45 3.16 4.89
N GLY A 59 5.58 4.36 4.33
CA GLY A 59 6.86 5.04 4.17
C GLY A 59 7.55 5.34 5.50
N PHE A 60 6.79 5.72 6.53
CA PHE A 60 7.34 5.90 7.88
C PHE A 60 7.89 4.58 8.45
N TYR A 61 7.15 3.47 8.29
CA TYR A 61 7.63 2.14 8.68
C TYR A 61 8.91 1.78 7.91
N PHE A 62 8.88 1.91 6.58
CA PHE A 62 10.00 1.55 5.71
C PHE A 62 11.27 2.31 6.11
N ASN A 63 11.22 3.63 6.25
CA ASN A 63 12.40 4.43 6.57
C ASN A 63 12.93 4.14 7.98
N ASN A 64 12.06 4.14 8.99
CA ASN A 64 12.52 4.08 10.38
C ASN A 64 12.80 2.67 10.89
N ILE A 65 12.07 1.67 10.37
CA ILE A 65 12.12 0.28 10.86
C ILE A 65 12.83 -0.61 9.83
N THR A 66 12.39 -0.62 8.57
CA THR A 66 13.01 -1.48 7.54
C THR A 66 14.43 -1.04 7.19
N MET A 67 14.64 0.26 6.94
CA MET A 67 15.94 0.85 6.64
C MET A 67 16.73 1.24 7.90
N GLY A 68 16.07 1.27 9.06
CA GLY A 68 16.71 1.50 10.35
C GLY A 68 17.25 2.92 10.56
N GLU A 69 16.67 3.94 9.91
CA GLU A 69 17.12 5.33 10.06
C GLU A 69 16.97 5.85 11.50
N ALA A 70 15.84 5.55 12.16
CA ALA A 70 15.57 5.93 13.54
C ALA A 70 14.64 4.93 14.27
N PRO A 71 15.04 3.66 14.43
CA PRO A 71 14.17 2.59 14.95
C PRO A 71 13.76 2.80 16.41
N ASN A 72 14.54 3.58 17.17
CA ASN A 72 14.30 3.85 18.59
C ASN A 72 13.46 5.11 18.84
N LEU A 73 13.03 5.81 17.78
CA LEU A 73 12.11 6.95 17.92
C LEU A 73 10.80 6.47 18.56
N PRO A 74 10.20 7.19 19.53
CA PRO A 74 8.97 6.73 20.19
C PRO A 74 7.85 6.37 19.21
N ALA A 75 7.69 7.14 18.13
CA ALA A 75 6.73 6.86 17.07
C ALA A 75 7.06 5.56 16.29
N ALA A 76 8.33 5.28 16.01
CA ALA A 76 8.75 4.03 15.36
C ALA A 76 8.53 2.82 16.26
N VAL A 77 8.87 2.93 17.55
CA VAL A 77 8.60 1.89 18.55
C VAL A 77 7.10 1.60 18.67
N ASN A 78 6.27 2.64 18.72
CA ASN A 78 4.82 2.46 18.79
C ASN A 78 4.25 1.83 17.52
N LEU A 79 4.73 2.25 16.34
CA LEU A 79 4.31 1.63 15.09
C LEU A 79 4.71 0.15 15.04
N ALA A 80 5.95 -0.18 15.42
CA ALA A 80 6.39 -1.56 15.51
C ALA A 80 5.50 -2.39 16.46
N ARG A 81 5.11 -1.81 17.60
CA ARG A 81 4.17 -2.43 18.54
C ARG A 81 2.79 -2.66 17.90
N HIS A 82 2.21 -1.67 17.24
CA HIS A 82 0.93 -1.82 16.53
C HIS A 82 0.97 -2.94 15.49
N ILE A 83 2.04 -3.02 14.69
CA ILE A 83 2.23 -4.06 13.68
C ILE A 83 2.47 -5.44 14.33
N ALA A 84 3.17 -5.51 15.46
CA ALA A 84 3.35 -6.77 16.19
C ALA A 84 2.02 -7.30 16.76
N GLU A 85 1.14 -6.41 17.23
CA GLU A 85 -0.20 -6.77 17.71
C GLU A 85 -1.17 -7.11 16.56
N CYS A 86 -0.96 -6.55 15.36
CA CYS A 86 -1.76 -6.86 14.17
C CYS A 86 -0.88 -7.03 12.91
N PRO A 87 -0.20 -8.18 12.76
CA PRO A 87 0.76 -8.40 11.67
C PRO A 87 0.12 -8.47 10.28
N THR A 88 -1.21 -8.60 10.20
CA THR A 88 -1.98 -8.66 8.96
C THR A 88 -2.31 -7.28 8.38
N LEU A 89 -2.07 -6.19 9.11
CA LEU A 89 -2.47 -4.84 8.68
C LEU A 89 -1.93 -4.47 7.30
N PHE A 90 -0.61 -4.50 7.12
CA PHE A 90 0.01 -4.17 5.82
C PHE A 90 -0.32 -5.19 4.72
N PRO A 91 -0.29 -6.52 4.98
CA PRO A 91 -0.75 -7.51 4.01
C PRO A 91 -2.17 -7.28 3.49
N GLU A 92 -3.15 -7.02 4.36
CA GLU A 92 -4.55 -6.84 3.94
C GLU A 92 -4.75 -5.52 3.17
N VAL A 93 -4.05 -4.45 3.54
CA VAL A 93 -4.07 -3.19 2.78
C VAL A 93 -3.44 -3.40 1.39
N LEU A 94 -2.32 -4.11 1.28
CA LEU A 94 -1.70 -4.41 -0.01
C LEU A 94 -2.61 -5.27 -0.90
N LYS A 95 -3.24 -6.29 -0.32
CA LYS A 95 -4.21 -7.13 -1.01
C LYS A 95 -5.40 -6.30 -1.52
N THR A 96 -5.96 -5.43 -0.68
CA THR A 96 -7.02 -4.49 -1.07
C THR A 96 -6.60 -3.63 -2.28
N LEU A 97 -5.39 -3.09 -2.26
CA LEU A 97 -4.90 -2.26 -3.37
C LEU A 97 -4.78 -3.06 -4.69
N PHE A 98 -4.32 -4.31 -4.63
CA PHE A 98 -4.32 -5.19 -5.79
C PHE A 98 -5.72 -5.54 -6.28
N GLU A 99 -6.67 -5.81 -5.37
CA GLU A 99 -8.05 -6.09 -5.73
C GLU A 99 -8.68 -4.90 -6.48
N ILE A 100 -8.50 -3.68 -5.96
CA ILE A 100 -8.96 -2.44 -6.61
C ILE A 100 -8.32 -2.29 -7.99
N LEU A 101 -6.99 -2.43 -8.08
CA LEU A 101 -6.27 -2.22 -9.34
C LEU A 101 -6.67 -3.23 -10.43
N LEU A 102 -6.80 -4.50 -10.05
CA LEU A 102 -7.02 -5.59 -10.98
C LEU A 102 -8.48 -5.64 -11.42
N PHE A 103 -9.41 -5.50 -10.48
CA PHE A 103 -10.82 -5.83 -10.71
C PHE A 103 -11.74 -4.61 -10.79
N GLU A 104 -11.30 -3.42 -10.38
CA GLU A 104 -12.12 -2.20 -10.42
C GLU A 104 -11.64 -1.20 -11.48
N ASP A 105 -12.54 -0.33 -11.94
CA ASP A 105 -12.19 0.80 -12.79
C ASP A 105 -11.74 1.99 -11.94
N CYS A 106 -10.53 1.90 -11.39
CA CYS A 106 -9.92 2.98 -10.64
C CYS A 106 -9.26 4.02 -11.57
N GLY A 107 -9.68 5.29 -11.43
CA GLY A 107 -9.13 6.44 -12.16
C GLY A 107 -7.92 7.11 -11.49
N ASN A 108 -7.61 6.74 -10.24
CA ASN A 108 -6.57 7.31 -9.39
C ASN A 108 -5.36 6.38 -9.21
N GLN A 109 -5.02 5.60 -10.24
CA GLN A 109 -3.92 4.64 -10.21
C GLN A 109 -2.59 5.25 -9.72
N TRP A 110 -2.31 6.51 -10.09
CA TRP A 110 -1.13 7.24 -9.62
C TRP A 110 -1.08 7.42 -8.10
N SER A 111 -2.24 7.62 -7.46
CA SER A 111 -2.34 7.71 -6.00
C SER A 111 -2.13 6.34 -5.36
N LEU A 112 -2.68 5.28 -5.96
CA LEU A 112 -2.62 3.91 -5.44
C LEU A 112 -1.24 3.25 -5.62
N SER A 113 -0.47 3.65 -6.63
CA SER A 113 0.85 3.05 -6.90
C SER A 113 1.86 3.29 -5.76
N ARG A 114 1.79 4.45 -5.12
CA ARG A 114 2.70 4.83 -4.03
C ARG A 114 2.60 3.93 -2.81
N PRO A 115 1.42 3.78 -2.16
CA PRO A 115 1.29 2.87 -1.03
C PRO A 115 1.56 1.42 -1.41
N MET A 116 1.24 0.99 -2.65
CA MET A 116 1.58 -0.36 -3.12
C MET A 116 3.10 -0.60 -3.10
N LEU A 117 3.89 0.32 -3.65
CA LEU A 117 5.35 0.19 -3.63
C LEU A 117 5.87 0.14 -2.18
N SER A 118 5.44 1.09 -1.34
CA SER A 118 5.85 1.16 0.06
C SER A 118 5.56 -0.15 0.81
N LEU A 119 4.36 -0.72 0.62
CA LEU A 119 3.96 -1.98 1.27
C LEU A 119 4.72 -3.20 0.72
N ILE A 120 5.00 -3.25 -0.59
CA ILE A 120 5.81 -4.33 -1.20
C ILE A 120 7.23 -4.32 -0.63
N LEU A 121 7.86 -3.14 -0.54
CA LEU A 121 9.24 -3.02 -0.05
C LEU A 121 9.38 -3.28 1.45
N ILE A 122 8.31 -3.12 2.24
CA ILE A 122 8.31 -3.49 3.66
C ILE A 122 8.35 -5.01 3.83
N ASN A 123 7.68 -5.76 2.95
CA ASN A 123 7.57 -7.20 3.06
C ASN A 123 7.42 -7.88 1.68
N GLU A 124 8.56 -8.14 1.02
CA GLU A 124 8.60 -8.81 -0.28
C GLU A 124 8.00 -10.23 -0.25
N LYS A 125 8.07 -10.90 0.91
CA LYS A 125 7.44 -12.22 1.10
C LYS A 125 5.93 -12.11 0.95
N THR A 126 5.29 -11.13 1.58
CA THR A 126 3.85 -10.90 1.43
C THR A 126 3.46 -10.64 -0.02
N PHE A 127 4.25 -9.87 -0.77
CA PHE A 127 4.01 -9.68 -2.20
C PHE A 127 4.12 -11.00 -2.98
N SER A 128 5.13 -11.83 -2.69
CA SER A 128 5.31 -13.14 -3.32
C SER A 128 4.15 -14.10 -3.03
N ASP A 129 3.69 -14.14 -1.77
CA ASP A 129 2.56 -14.95 -1.34
C ASP A 129 1.26 -14.48 -2.03
N LEU A 130 1.05 -13.16 -2.15
CA LEU A 130 -0.07 -12.58 -2.87
C LEU A 130 -0.03 -12.88 -4.38
N LYS A 131 1.14 -12.78 -5.01
CA LYS A 131 1.34 -13.21 -6.40
C LYS A 131 0.91 -14.67 -6.59
N ALA A 132 1.36 -15.57 -5.71
CA ALA A 132 1.01 -16.98 -5.78
C ALA A 132 -0.50 -17.22 -5.60
N GLN A 133 -1.14 -16.50 -4.68
CA GLN A 133 -2.60 -16.56 -4.47
C GLN A 133 -3.38 -16.05 -5.69
N ILE A 134 -2.97 -14.94 -6.29
CA ILE A 134 -3.61 -14.40 -7.48
C ILE A 134 -3.45 -15.38 -8.65
N LEU A 135 -2.25 -15.94 -8.85
CA LEU A 135 -2.03 -16.93 -9.91
C LEU A 135 -2.89 -18.17 -9.73
N SER A 136 -2.96 -18.74 -8.52
CA SER A 136 -3.77 -19.94 -8.25
C SER A 136 -5.27 -19.73 -8.44
N SER A 137 -5.74 -18.48 -8.38
CA SER A 137 -7.14 -18.12 -8.69
C SER A 137 -7.47 -18.08 -10.19
N GLN A 138 -6.46 -18.19 -11.06
CA GLN A 138 -6.60 -18.05 -12.51
C GLN A 138 -6.45 -19.41 -13.23
N PRO A 139 -6.99 -19.56 -14.44
CA PRO A 139 -6.75 -20.72 -15.29
C PRO A 139 -5.24 -20.98 -15.54
N MET A 140 -4.83 -22.26 -15.55
CA MET A 140 -3.42 -22.67 -15.64
C MET A 140 -2.70 -22.13 -16.88
N ASP A 141 -3.41 -22.03 -18.01
CA ASP A 141 -2.92 -21.48 -19.27
C ASP A 141 -2.56 -19.99 -19.19
N HIS A 142 -3.11 -19.26 -18.21
CA HIS A 142 -2.77 -17.85 -17.98
C HIS A 142 -1.57 -17.68 -17.02
N HIS A 143 -1.19 -18.71 -16.24
CA HIS A 143 -0.22 -18.57 -15.14
C HIS A 143 1.13 -18.01 -15.59
N GLN A 144 1.66 -18.52 -16.72
CA GLN A 144 2.95 -18.05 -17.23
C GLN A 144 2.89 -16.58 -17.63
N ARG A 145 1.87 -16.17 -18.38
CA ARG A 145 1.66 -14.79 -18.82
C ARG A 145 1.52 -13.84 -17.62
N LEU A 146 0.69 -14.22 -16.64
CA LEU A 146 0.45 -13.41 -15.45
C LEU A 146 1.69 -13.33 -14.56
N SER A 147 2.47 -14.42 -14.44
CA SER A 147 3.76 -14.38 -13.74
C SER A 147 4.70 -13.35 -14.35
N LEU A 148 4.81 -13.33 -15.69
CA LEU A 148 5.62 -12.34 -16.40
C LEU A 148 5.11 -10.90 -16.20
N CYS A 149 3.80 -10.70 -16.03
CA CYS A 149 3.25 -9.38 -15.68
C CYS A 149 3.78 -8.92 -14.31
N PHE A 150 3.75 -9.79 -13.30
CA PHE A 150 4.30 -9.47 -11.98
C PHE A 150 5.82 -9.25 -12.00
N ASP A 151 6.55 -9.94 -12.89
CA ASP A 151 7.99 -9.70 -13.05
C ASP A 151 8.25 -8.32 -13.66
N LYS A 152 7.45 -7.91 -14.67
CA LYS A 152 7.48 -6.56 -15.24
C LYS A 152 7.10 -5.48 -14.22
N LEU A 153 6.19 -5.78 -13.28
CA LEU A 153 5.77 -4.84 -12.25
C LEU A 153 6.96 -4.35 -11.40
N MET A 154 7.86 -5.26 -11.06
CA MET A 154 9.04 -4.98 -10.23
C MET A 154 10.33 -4.71 -11.04
N ALA A 155 10.24 -4.65 -12.37
CA ALA A 155 11.41 -4.42 -13.23
C ALA A 155 12.06 -3.05 -12.96
N ASP A 156 13.37 -3.06 -12.69
CA ASP A 156 14.19 -1.89 -12.30
C ASP A 156 13.70 -1.13 -11.05
N VAL A 157 12.83 -1.75 -10.24
CA VAL A 157 12.44 -1.21 -8.93
C VAL A 157 13.56 -1.54 -7.94
N THR A 158 14.02 -0.54 -7.22
CA THR A 158 15.05 -0.69 -6.18
C THR A 158 14.43 -0.70 -4.78
N LEU A 159 15.23 -1.05 -3.77
CA LEU A 159 14.85 -0.95 -2.36
C LEU A 159 14.96 0.51 -1.87
N SER A 160 14.10 1.38 -2.37
CA SER A 160 14.07 2.82 -2.06
C SER A 160 12.67 3.40 -2.27
N LEU A 161 12.32 4.45 -1.52
CA LEU A 161 11.09 5.24 -1.73
C LEU A 161 11.34 6.61 -2.35
N ASP A 162 12.49 6.82 -2.99
CA ASP A 162 12.74 8.06 -3.73
C ASP A 162 11.75 8.27 -4.90
N SER A 163 11.65 9.53 -5.33
CA SER A 163 10.72 9.93 -6.40
C SER A 163 10.94 9.15 -7.70
N LYS A 164 12.19 8.90 -8.10
CA LYS A 164 12.52 8.20 -9.34
C LYS A 164 12.04 6.75 -9.29
N ASN A 165 12.24 6.07 -8.16
CA ASN A 165 11.80 4.70 -8.00
C ASN A 165 10.26 4.58 -7.95
N ARG A 166 9.59 5.52 -7.26
CA ARG A 166 8.12 5.62 -7.25
C ARG A 166 7.53 5.85 -8.64
N ASP A 167 8.13 6.74 -9.43
CA ASP A 167 7.69 7.01 -10.81
C ASP A 167 7.89 5.78 -11.70
N LYS A 168 9.03 5.08 -11.54
CA LYS A 168 9.30 3.84 -12.26
C LYS A 168 8.28 2.75 -11.92
N PHE A 169 7.98 2.51 -10.65
CA PHE A 169 6.94 1.57 -10.24
C PHE A 169 5.57 1.95 -10.81
N THR A 170 5.22 3.25 -10.83
CA THR A 170 3.94 3.73 -11.38
C THR A 170 3.82 3.45 -12.89
N GLN A 171 4.91 3.62 -13.65
CA GLN A 171 4.96 3.25 -15.07
C GLN A 171 4.78 1.74 -15.25
N ASN A 172 5.52 0.94 -14.48
CA ASN A 172 5.41 -0.51 -14.52
C ASN A 172 3.99 -0.98 -14.17
N LEU A 173 3.34 -0.35 -13.17
CA LEU A 173 1.96 -0.66 -12.76
C LEU A 173 0.95 -0.41 -13.88
N THR A 174 1.17 0.62 -14.69
CA THR A 174 0.31 0.93 -15.85
C THR A 174 0.40 -0.18 -16.89
N ILE A 175 1.62 -0.63 -17.19
CA ILE A 175 1.87 -1.74 -18.12
C ILE A 175 1.29 -3.04 -17.54
N PHE A 176 1.54 -3.31 -16.26
CA PHE A 176 1.02 -4.46 -15.54
C PHE A 176 -0.50 -4.56 -15.64
N ARG A 177 -1.23 -3.47 -15.35
CA ARG A 177 -2.70 -3.45 -15.40
C ARG A 177 -3.22 -3.71 -16.81
N HIS A 178 -2.60 -3.10 -17.82
CA HIS A 178 -2.96 -3.33 -19.22
C HIS A 178 -2.72 -4.79 -19.62
N ASP A 179 -1.51 -5.30 -19.38
CA ASP A 179 -1.12 -6.66 -19.77
C ASP A 179 -1.93 -7.71 -19.01
N PHE A 180 -2.23 -7.49 -17.73
CA PHE A 180 -3.04 -8.40 -16.92
C PHE A 180 -4.46 -8.55 -17.50
N ARG A 181 -5.09 -7.43 -17.89
CA ARG A 181 -6.46 -7.40 -18.46
C ARG A 181 -6.53 -7.83 -19.93
N ALA A 182 -5.41 -7.84 -20.64
CA ALA A 182 -5.35 -8.38 -21.99
C ALA A 182 -5.71 -9.88 -21.98
N LYS A 183 -6.65 -10.26 -22.85
CA LYS A 183 -7.07 -11.65 -23.07
C LYS A 183 -6.06 -12.39 -23.93
#